data_AF-A0A259SSC8-F1
#
_entry.id   AF-A0A259SSC8-F1
#
_cell.length_a   1.000
_cell.length_b   1.000
_cell.length_c   1.000
_cell.angle_alpha   90.00
_cell.angle_beta   90.00
_cell.angle_gamma   90.00
#
_symmetry.space_group_name_H-M   'P 1'
#
loop_
_entity.id
_entity.type
_entity.pdbx_description
1 polymer ?
#
loop_
_entity_poly.entity_id
_entity_poly.type
_entity_poly.pdbx_seq_one_letter_code
_entity_poly.pdbx_strand_id
1 'polypeptide(L)'
;MWGAIGSAGGVTTVLVVLVRALARLLAGHQAPLRALPFQSGHPPVEHALSRFHARWYPLSLLFLAFDVEMLFMYPWAVVVGAKGTGAVVEMFAFLGVLLVGVVWAWREGALRWV
;
A
#
# COMPACT_ATOMS: atom_id res chain seq x y z
N MET A 1 23.09 -13.10 -3.74
CA MET A 1 22.08 -12.04 -3.53
C MET A 1 20.79 -12.59 -2.94
N TRP A 2 20.12 -13.55 -3.57
CA TRP A 2 18.89 -14.18 -3.06
C TRP A 2 19.01 -14.83 -1.66
N GLY A 3 20.13 -15.47 -1.35
CA GLY A 3 20.37 -16.06 -0.02
C GLY A 3 20.45 -15.03 1.12
N ALA A 4 20.97 -13.82 0.84
CA ALA A 4 21.06 -12.75 1.84
C ALA A 4 19.70 -12.07 2.09
N ILE A 5 18.85 -12.01 1.06
CA ILE A 5 17.48 -11.49 1.18
C ILE A 5 16.61 -12.49 1.97
N GLY A 6 16.74 -13.78 1.68
CA GLY A 6 16.05 -14.84 2.41
C GLY A 6 16.45 -14.91 3.88
N SER A 7 17.74 -14.77 4.19
CA SER A 7 18.21 -14.77 5.59
C SER A 7 17.74 -13.52 6.35
N ALA A 8 17.74 -12.34 5.72
CA ALA A 8 17.24 -11.11 6.34
C ALA A 8 15.75 -11.22 6.70
N GLY A 9 14.90 -11.70 5.78
CA GLY A 9 13.47 -11.90 6.05
C GLY A 9 13.21 -12.93 7.15
N GLY A 10 14.01 -14.00 7.18
CA GLY A 10 13.96 -15.00 8.24
C GLY A 10 14.29 -14.40 9.61
N VAL A 11 15.37 -13.62 9.70
CA VAL A 11 15.79 -12.95 10.95
C VAL A 11 14.72 -11.98 11.44
N THR A 12 14.12 -11.16 10.56
CA THR A 12 13.05 -10.23 10.95
C THR A 12 11.84 -10.98 11.48
N THR A 13 11.42 -12.06 10.82
CA THR A 13 10.26 -12.84 11.24
C THR A 13 10.50 -13.49 12.61
N VAL A 14 11.68 -14.10 12.80
CA VAL A 14 12.08 -14.70 14.09
C VAL A 14 12.10 -13.64 15.20
N LEU A 15 12.66 -12.47 14.94
CA LEU A 15 12.71 -11.38 15.90
C LEU A 15 11.30 -10.92 16.33
N VAL A 16 10.39 -10.71 15.37
CA VAL A 16 9.00 -10.31 15.66
C VAL A 16 8.29 -11.37 16.50
N VAL A 17 8.45 -12.64 16.16
CA VAL A 17 7.85 -13.75 16.92
C VAL A 17 8.44 -13.84 18.32
N LEU A 18 9.76 -13.73 18.46
CA LEU A 18 10.46 -13.76 19.74
C LEU A 18 9.99 -12.62 20.66
N VAL A 19 9.94 -11.38 20.13
CA VAL A 19 9.48 -10.21 20.89
C VAL A 19 8.03 -10.39 21.34
N ARG A 20 7.14 -10.90 20.47
CA ARG A 20 5.75 -11.17 20.85
C ARG A 20 5.62 -12.31 21.86
N ALA A 21 6.44 -13.35 21.75
CA ALA A 21 6.45 -14.47 22.70
C ALA A 21 6.94 -14.00 24.08
N LEU A 22 8.06 -13.28 24.12
CA LEU A 22 8.59 -12.70 25.34
C LEU A 22 7.58 -11.73 25.97
N ALA A 23 6.94 -10.87 25.17
CA ALA A 23 5.89 -9.98 25.65
C ALA A 23 4.73 -10.74 26.29
N ARG A 24 4.31 -11.88 25.73
CA ARG A 24 3.26 -12.73 26.31
C ARG A 24 3.71 -13.49 27.57
N LEU A 25 4.99 -13.86 27.66
CA LEU A 25 5.56 -14.55 28.83
C LEU A 25 5.75 -13.60 30.02
N LEU A 26 6.19 -12.35 29.74
CA LEU A 26 6.40 -11.32 30.75
C LEU A 26 5.10 -10.63 31.17
N ALA A 27 4.15 -10.45 30.24
CA ALA A 27 2.83 -9.96 30.57
C ALA A 27 2.06 -11.06 31.31
N GLY A 28 2.11 -11.05 32.65
CA GLY A 28 1.29 -11.91 33.49
C GLY A 28 -0.17 -11.86 33.04
N HIS A 29 -0.87 -12.98 33.08
CA HIS A 29 -2.26 -13.09 32.60
C HIS A 29 -3.18 -12.10 33.33
N GLN A 30 -3.42 -10.94 32.72
CA GLN A 30 -4.44 -9.99 33.14
C GLN A 30 -5.65 -10.21 32.24
N ALA A 31 -6.72 -10.81 32.78
CA ALA A 31 -7.98 -10.88 32.06
C ALA A 31 -8.48 -9.43 31.83
N PRO A 32 -8.71 -8.99 30.58
CA PRO A 32 -9.16 -7.64 30.34
C PRO A 32 -10.58 -7.47 30.89
N LEU A 33 -10.75 -6.59 31.88
CA LEU A 33 -12.04 -6.30 32.54
C LEU A 33 -13.12 -5.84 31.53
N ARG A 34 -12.74 -5.16 30.45
CA ARG A 34 -13.56 -4.93 29.24
C ARG A 34 -12.68 -4.22 28.20
N ALA A 35 -12.47 -4.83 27.03
CA ALA A 35 -11.74 -4.18 25.93
C ALA A 35 -12.72 -3.32 25.10
N LEU A 36 -13.01 -2.11 25.60
CA LEU A 36 -13.79 -1.12 24.85
C LEU A 36 -12.85 -0.31 23.94
N PRO A 37 -13.35 0.25 22.82
CA PRO A 37 -12.58 1.17 22.00
C PRO A 37 -12.00 2.30 22.86
N PHE A 38 -10.68 2.44 22.81
CA PHE A 38 -9.96 3.44 23.58
C PHE A 38 -10.25 4.82 22.99
N GLN A 39 -11.14 5.58 23.64
CA GLN A 39 -11.01 7.03 23.87
C GLN A 39 -12.28 7.69 24.47
N SER A 40 -13.49 7.13 24.27
CA SER A 40 -14.72 7.82 24.71
C SER A 40 -15.54 7.11 25.78
N GLY A 41 -15.27 5.83 26.08
CA GLY A 41 -16.10 5.04 27.00
C GLY A 41 -17.52 4.76 26.48
N HIS A 42 -17.91 5.36 25.35
CA HIS A 42 -19.17 5.11 24.67
C HIS A 42 -19.08 3.83 23.82
N PRO A 43 -20.16 3.04 23.76
CA PRO A 43 -20.24 1.95 22.80
C PRO A 43 -20.14 2.52 21.38
N PRO A 44 -19.46 1.82 20.46
CA PRO A 44 -19.37 2.26 19.07
C PRO A 44 -20.77 2.46 18.50
N VAL A 45 -21.02 3.65 17.95
CA VAL A 45 -22.32 4.06 17.42
C VAL A 45 -22.56 3.46 16.03
N GLU A 46 -21.48 3.24 15.27
CA GLU A 46 -21.53 2.65 13.94
C GLU A 46 -21.01 1.20 13.94
N HIS A 47 -21.53 0.41 13.00
CA HIS A 47 -21.07 -0.94 12.76
C HIS A 47 -19.62 -0.94 12.25
N ALA A 48 -18.83 -1.96 12.61
CA ALA A 48 -17.43 -2.08 12.17
C ALA A 48 -17.23 -2.13 10.64
N LEU A 49 -18.27 -2.45 9.87
CA LEU A 49 -18.29 -2.48 8.41
C LEU A 49 -19.14 -1.36 7.79
N SER A 50 -19.42 -0.31 8.57
CA SER A 50 -20.10 0.89 8.06
C SER A 50 -19.36 1.45 6.85
N ARG A 51 -20.12 1.96 5.89
CA ARG A 51 -19.55 2.53 4.67
C ARG A 51 -18.95 3.88 4.99
N PHE A 52 -17.64 3.90 5.20
CA PHE A 52 -16.88 5.13 5.25
C PHE A 52 -16.92 5.86 3.91
N HIS A 53 -16.71 7.19 3.95
CA HIS A 53 -16.78 8.05 2.77
C HIS A 53 -16.03 7.48 1.55
N ALA A 54 -16.67 7.54 0.38
CA ALA A 54 -16.14 7.03 -0.89
C ALA A 54 -14.86 7.74 -1.37
N ARG A 55 -14.41 8.79 -0.67
CA ARG A 55 -13.23 9.60 -0.98
C ARG A 55 -11.93 8.81 -1.15
N TRP A 56 -11.80 7.65 -0.53
CA TRP A 56 -10.60 6.82 -0.62
C TRP A 56 -10.55 5.95 -1.89
N TYR A 57 -11.71 5.66 -2.50
CA TYR A 57 -11.79 4.78 -3.67
C TYR A 57 -11.03 5.31 -4.89
N PRO A 58 -11.22 6.58 -5.33
CA PRO A 58 -10.51 7.11 -6.48
C PRO A 58 -8.99 7.10 -6.30
N LEU A 59 -8.52 7.41 -5.09
CA LEU A 59 -7.09 7.39 -4.76
C LEU A 59 -6.53 5.96 -4.85
N SER A 60 -7.24 4.97 -4.31
CA SER A 60 -6.82 3.56 -4.39
C SER A 60 -6.82 3.03 -5.82
N LEU A 61 -7.82 3.38 -6.62
CA LEU A 61 -7.88 3.00 -8.04
C LEU A 61 -6.76 3.65 -8.85
N LEU A 62 -6.46 4.94 -8.59
CA LEU A 62 -5.35 5.63 -9.22
C LEU A 62 -4.01 5.01 -8.85
N PHE A 63 -3.80 4.72 -7.56
CA PHE A 63 -2.60 4.04 -7.08
C PHE A 63 -2.43 2.67 -7.74
N LEU A 64 -3.50 1.87 -7.81
CA LEU A 64 -3.47 0.55 -8.46
C LEU A 64 -3.12 0.64 -9.95
N ALA A 65 -3.67 1.63 -10.66
CA ALA A 65 -3.35 1.85 -12.07
C ALA A 65 -1.84 2.16 -12.27
N PHE A 66 -1.27 3.01 -11.41
CA PHE A 66 0.16 3.32 -11.41
C PHE A 66 1.05 2.14 -11.04
N ASP A 67 0.62 1.31 -10.08
CA ASP A 67 1.37 0.12 -9.68
C ASP A 67 1.46 -0.90 -10.83
N VAL A 68 0.35 -1.08 -11.56
CA VAL A 68 0.32 -1.91 -12.78
C VAL A 68 1.20 -1.31 -13.89
N GLU A 69 1.30 0.01 -14.00
CA GLU A 69 2.23 0.65 -14.94
C GLU A 69 3.69 0.33 -14.63
N MET A 70 4.09 0.33 -13.34
CA MET A 70 5.45 -0.04 -12.97
C MET A 70 5.82 -1.46 -13.43
N LEU A 71 4.85 -2.39 -13.43
CA LEU A 71 5.06 -3.74 -13.95
C LEU A 71 5.51 -3.74 -15.42
N PHE A 72 5.01 -2.81 -16.24
CA PHE A 72 5.44 -2.65 -17.64
C PHE A 72 6.77 -1.90 -17.77
N MET A 73 7.06 -0.97 -16.85
CA MET A 73 8.31 -0.21 -16.85
C MET A 73 9.53 -1.10 -16.54
N TYR A 74 9.42 -2.09 -15.65
CA TYR A 74 10.55 -2.96 -15.29
C TYR A 74 11.18 -3.71 -16.47
N PRO A 75 10.44 -4.51 -17.28
CA PRO A 75 11.03 -5.20 -18.42
C PRO A 75 11.51 -4.21 -19.49
N TRP A 76 10.79 -3.10 -19.71
CA TRP A 76 11.21 -2.05 -20.63
C TRP A 76 12.57 -1.45 -20.24
N ALA A 77 12.77 -1.13 -18.95
CA ALA A 77 14.01 -0.52 -18.46
C ALA A 77 15.24 -1.41 -18.70
N VAL A 78 15.05 -2.73 -18.73
CA VAL A 78 16.11 -3.70 -19.03
C VAL A 78 16.46 -3.73 -20.52
N VAL A 79 15.48 -3.56 -21.43
CA VAL A 79 15.66 -3.76 -22.88
C VAL A 79 15.79 -2.46 -23.69
N VAL A 80 15.51 -1.29 -23.10
CA VAL A 80 15.48 0.01 -23.80
C VAL A 80 16.78 0.33 -24.53
N GLY A 81 17.94 -0.01 -23.94
CA GLY A 81 19.25 0.21 -24.56
C GLY A 81 19.45 -0.59 -25.86
N ALA A 82 18.81 -1.74 -26.01
CA ALA A 82 18.87 -2.57 -27.21
C ALA A 82 17.79 -2.20 -28.24
N LYS A 83 16.66 -1.66 -27.80
CA LYS A 83 15.53 -1.27 -28.67
C LYS A 83 15.68 0.14 -29.28
N GLY A 84 16.50 1.00 -28.68
CA GLY A 84 16.77 2.34 -29.18
C GLY A 84 15.64 3.34 -28.89
N THR A 85 15.64 4.46 -29.61
CA THR A 85 14.79 5.63 -29.31
C THR A 85 13.29 5.37 -29.47
N GLY A 86 12.87 4.43 -30.34
CA GLY A 86 11.46 4.07 -30.50
C GLY A 86 10.82 3.57 -29.21
N ALA A 87 11.52 2.69 -28.47
CA ALA A 87 11.03 2.20 -27.19
C ALA A 87 10.93 3.30 -26.12
N VAL A 88 11.76 4.35 -26.21
CA VAL A 88 11.66 5.50 -25.31
C VAL A 88 10.36 6.26 -25.59
N VAL A 89 10.07 6.54 -26.85
CA VAL A 89 8.84 7.25 -27.24
C VAL A 89 7.60 6.46 -26.85
N GLU A 90 7.58 5.15 -27.08
CA GLU A 90 6.48 4.26 -26.68
C GLU A 90 6.21 4.30 -25.17
N MET A 91 7.27 4.29 -24.35
CA MET A 91 7.13 4.37 -22.89
C MET A 91 6.59 5.72 -22.43
N PHE A 92 7.09 6.82 -22.98
CA PHE A 92 6.56 8.14 -22.65
C PHE A 92 5.13 8.34 -23.16
N ALA A 93 4.76 7.73 -24.29
CA ALA A 93 3.37 7.72 -24.76
C ALA A 93 2.47 6.94 -23.79
N PHE A 94 2.92 5.78 -23.29
CA PHE A 94 2.21 4.99 -22.29
C PHE A 94 2.01 5.77 -20.98
N LEU A 95 3.09 6.37 -20.46
CA LEU A 95 3.05 7.24 -19.28
C LEU A 95 2.12 8.45 -19.48
N GLY A 96 2.09 8.99 -20.71
CA GLY A 96 1.18 10.07 -21.11
C GLY A 96 -0.30 9.69 -20.95
N VAL A 97 -0.68 8.45 -21.27
CA VAL A 97 -2.06 7.97 -21.11
C VAL A 97 -2.46 7.93 -19.63
N LEU A 98 -1.58 7.48 -18.73
CA LEU A 98 -1.86 7.51 -17.29
C LEU A 98 -1.92 8.93 -16.73
N LEU A 99 -1.04 9.82 -17.19
CA LEU A 99 -1.06 11.24 -16.85
C LEU A 99 -2.41 11.89 -17.20
N VAL A 100 -3.03 11.54 -18.32
CA VAL A 100 -4.40 12.00 -18.66
C VAL A 100 -5.41 11.54 -17.59
N GLY A 101 -5.31 10.30 -17.12
CA GLY A 101 -6.15 9.77 -16.05
C GLY A 101 -5.99 10.54 -14.72
N VAL A 102 -4.75 10.90 -14.35
CA VAL A 102 -4.47 11.75 -13.17
C VAL A 102 -5.09 13.12 -13.32
N VAL A 103 -4.87 13.77 -14.46
CA VAL A 103 -5.39 15.11 -14.71
C VAL A 103 -6.91 15.11 -14.66
N TRP A 104 -7.55 14.08 -15.21
CA TRP A 104 -9.00 13.90 -15.10
C TRP A 104 -9.44 13.74 -13.63
N ALA A 105 -8.79 12.86 -12.86
CA ALA A 105 -9.12 12.65 -11.45
C ALA A 105 -8.93 13.94 -10.61
N TRP A 106 -7.89 14.73 -10.91
CA TRP A 106 -7.68 16.03 -10.28
C TRP A 106 -8.82 17.00 -10.61
N ARG A 107 -9.22 17.09 -11.89
CA ARG A 107 -10.35 17.94 -12.30
C ARG A 107 -11.65 17.57 -11.62
N GLU A 108 -11.91 16.28 -11.41
CA GLU A 108 -13.11 15.78 -10.72
C GLU A 108 -13.06 16.03 -9.19
N GLY A 109 -11.95 16.57 -8.68
CA GLY A 109 -11.79 16.85 -7.25
C GLY A 109 -11.55 15.60 -6.41
N ALA A 110 -11.19 14.47 -7.03
CA ALA A 110 -10.87 13.23 -6.33
C ALA A 110 -9.66 13.36 -5.39
N LEU A 111 -8.82 14.39 -5.62
CA LEU A 111 -7.64 14.71 -4.81
C LEU A 111 -7.88 15.83 -3.78
N ARG A 112 -9.11 16.36 -3.65
CA ARG A 112 -9.41 17.47 -2.75
C ARG A 112 -9.71 16.96 -1.34
N TRP A 113 -9.02 17.53 -0.35
CA TRP A 113 -9.08 17.15 1.06
C TRP A 113 -9.74 18.23 1.94
N VAL A 114 -10.91 18.72 1.52
CA VAL A 114 -11.74 19.66 2.29
C VAL A 114 -13.14 19.11 2.39
#